data_AF-A0A2Z7C8M5-F1
#
_entry.id   AF-A0A2Z7C8M5-F1
#
_cell.length_a   1.000
_cell.length_b   1.000
_cell.length_c   1.000
_cell.angle_alpha   90.00
_cell.angle_beta   90.00
_cell.angle_gamma   90.00
#
_symmetry.space_group_name_H-M   'P 1'
#
loop_
_entity.id
_entity.type
_entity.pdbx_description
1 polymer ?
#
loop_
_entity_poly.entity_id
_entity_poly.type
_entity_poly.pdbx_seq_one_letter_code
_entity_poly.pdbx_strand_id
1 'polypeptide(L)'
;MKQNLAFAISGGEPQFWEKSRHEYTNEDKKKANLDNVARDILYKTLDKNMFNKIKTCATAKEIWEKLTQICEGNDETKENKLTVAQQKYE
;
A
#
# COMPACT_ATOMS: atom_id res chain seq x y z
N MET A 1 -6.28 -7.61 3.38
CA MET A 1 -7.62 -7.15 3.76
C MET A 1 -7.69 -7.14 5.28
N LYS A 2 -7.95 -5.98 5.90
CA LYS A 2 -8.62 -5.77 7.21
C LYS A 2 -8.96 -4.28 7.36
N GLN A 3 -9.74 -3.74 6.44
CA GLN A 3 -10.48 -2.50 6.69
C GLN A 3 -11.93 -2.96 6.85
N ASN A 4 -12.71 -2.33 7.75
CA ASN A 4 -14.03 -2.79 8.21
C ASN A 4 -13.94 -3.74 9.42
N LEU A 5 -13.23 -3.27 10.45
CA LEU A 5 -13.08 -3.93 11.75
C LEU A 5 -14.26 -3.50 12.64
N ALA A 6 -15.15 -4.44 12.97
CA ALA A 6 -16.11 -4.24 14.04
C ALA A 6 -15.37 -4.37 15.38
N PHE A 7 -15.79 -3.59 16.36
CA PHE A 7 -15.36 -3.78 17.74
C PHE A 7 -16.55 -4.04 18.65
N ALA A 8 -16.37 -4.91 19.62
CA ALA A 8 -17.30 -5.12 20.72
C ALA A 8 -16.51 -5.15 22.03
N ILE A 9 -17.09 -4.61 23.10
CA ILE A 9 -16.51 -4.70 24.44
C ILE A 9 -17.21 -5.85 25.15
N SER A 10 -16.48 -6.93 25.41
CA SER A 10 -16.94 -8.04 26.24
C SER A 10 -15.95 -8.22 27.39
N GLY A 11 -16.40 -8.00 28.63
CA GLY A 11 -15.55 -8.17 29.82
C GLY A 11 -14.46 -7.11 30.02
N GLY A 12 -14.51 -5.97 29.31
CA GLY A 12 -13.54 -4.89 29.42
C GLY A 12 -12.41 -4.90 28.37
N GLU A 13 -12.30 -5.95 27.55
CA GLU A 13 -11.38 -5.99 26.43
C GLU A 13 -12.09 -5.71 25.08
N PRO A 14 -11.56 -4.79 24.25
CA PRO A 14 -12.03 -4.58 22.89
C PRO A 14 -11.68 -5.78 22.01
N GLN A 15 -12.69 -6.54 21.58
CA GLN A 15 -12.51 -7.57 20.56
C GLN A 15 -12.76 -7.00 19.18
N PHE A 16 -11.85 -7.28 18.26
CA PHE A 16 -11.88 -6.77 16.89
C PHE A 16 -12.06 -7.91 15.89
N TRP A 17 -13.08 -7.83 15.05
CA TRP A 17 -13.36 -8.84 14.01
C TRP A 17 -13.70 -8.19 12.67
N GLU A 18 -13.44 -8.91 11.58
CA GLU A 18 -13.71 -8.42 10.22
C GLU A 18 -15.19 -8.52 9.91
N LYS A 19 -15.84 -7.36 9.69
CA LYS A 19 -17.24 -7.31 9.27
C LYS A 19 -17.45 -8.11 7.99
N SER A 20 -18.53 -8.87 7.92
CA SER A 20 -18.97 -9.44 6.65
C SER A 20 -19.43 -8.32 5.70
N ARG A 21 -19.28 -8.49 4.39
CA ARG A 21 -19.71 -7.48 3.40
C ARG A 21 -21.19 -7.09 3.53
N HIS A 22 -22.02 -7.99 4.04
CA HIS A 22 -23.45 -7.75 4.28
C HIS A 22 -23.71 -6.80 5.44
N GLU A 23 -22.76 -6.64 6.36
CA GLU A 23 -22.85 -5.79 7.56
C GLU A 23 -22.15 -4.44 7.36
N TYR A 24 -21.66 -4.16 6.15
CA TYR A 24 -21.00 -2.91 5.83
C TYR A 24 -21.99 -1.76 5.90
N THR A 25 -21.65 -0.78 6.71
CA THR A 25 -22.35 0.50 6.76
C THR A 25 -22.17 1.24 5.43
N ASN A 26 -22.99 2.26 5.19
CA ASN A 26 -22.79 3.14 4.03
C ASN A 26 -21.41 3.80 4.05
N GLU A 27 -20.83 4.03 5.23
CA GLU A 27 -19.48 4.56 5.38
C GLU A 27 -18.40 3.55 4.95
N ASP A 28 -18.51 2.29 5.38
CA ASP A 28 -17.61 1.20 4.96
C ASP A 28 -17.61 1.06 3.42
N LYS A 29 -18.80 1.10 2.81
CA LYS A 29 -18.96 1.05 1.34
C LYS A 29 -18.32 2.26 0.66
N LYS A 30 -18.54 3.47 1.19
CA LYS A 30 -17.93 4.70 0.66
C LYS A 30 -16.40 4.63 0.75
N LYS A 31 -15.86 4.13 1.85
CA LYS A 31 -14.41 3.95 2.05
C LYS A 31 -13.83 2.95 1.06
N ALA A 32 -14.47 1.80 0.88
CA ALA A 32 -14.04 0.82 -0.12
C ALA A 32 -14.08 1.38 -1.55
N ASN A 33 -15.10 2.18 -1.88
CA ASN A 33 -15.18 2.85 -3.18
C ASN A 33 -14.03 3.85 -3.37
N LEU A 34 -13.73 4.67 -2.37
CA LEU A 34 -12.62 5.61 -2.42
C LEU A 34 -11.27 4.90 -2.55
N ASP A 35 -11.06 3.79 -1.85
CA ASP A 35 -9.85 2.97 -2.00
C ASP A 35 -9.73 2.42 -3.42
N ASN A 36 -10.82 1.91 -4.01
CA ASN A 36 -10.83 1.45 -5.40
C ASN A 36 -10.50 2.57 -6.40
N VAL A 37 -11.07 3.77 -6.21
CA VAL A 37 -10.77 4.94 -7.05
C VAL A 37 -9.31 5.35 -6.92
N ALA A 38 -8.78 5.42 -5.70
CA ALA A 38 -7.37 5.74 -5.47
C ALA A 38 -6.44 4.70 -6.10
N ARG A 39 -6.77 3.41 -5.98
CA ARG A 39 -6.04 2.31 -6.62
C ARG A 39 -6.03 2.46 -8.15
N ASP A 40 -7.17 2.75 -8.77
CA ASP A 40 -7.26 2.96 -10.23
C ASP A 40 -6.37 4.11 -10.71
N ILE A 41 -6.41 5.25 -10.01
CA ILE A 41 -5.55 6.40 -10.30
C ILE A 41 -4.07 6.02 -10.19
N LEU A 42 -3.69 5.35 -9.10
CA LEU A 42 -2.32 4.89 -8.89
C LEU A 42 -1.89 3.90 -9.99
N TYR A 43 -2.74 2.96 -10.39
CA TYR A 43 -2.38 2.01 -11.43
C TYR A 43 -2.23 2.65 -12.82
N LYS A 44 -3.02 3.68 -13.13
CA LYS A 44 -2.93 4.42 -14.40
C LYS A 44 -1.63 5.21 -14.55
N THR A 45 -1.03 5.65 -13.46
CA THR A 45 0.20 6.44 -13.50
C THR A 45 1.48 5.61 -13.45
N LEU A 46 1.36 4.29 -13.28
CA LEU A 46 2.52 3.40 -13.08
C LEU A 46 2.92 2.65 -14.34
N ASP A 47 4.24 2.55 -14.53
CA ASP A 47 4.82 1.71 -15.56
C ASP A 47 4.71 0.21 -15.21
N LYS A 48 4.69 -0.67 -16.22
CA LYS A 48 4.56 -2.13 -16.06
C LYS A 48 5.59 -2.71 -15.09
N ASN A 49 6.81 -2.18 -15.08
CA ASN A 49 7.86 -2.65 -14.17
C ASN A 49 7.54 -2.34 -12.70
N MET A 50 7.05 -1.13 -12.40
CA MET A 50 6.65 -0.75 -11.04
C MET A 50 5.38 -1.48 -10.62
N PHE A 51 4.42 -1.64 -11.54
CA PHE A 51 3.19 -2.39 -11.32
C PHE A 51 3.48 -3.81 -10.82
N ASN A 52 4.43 -4.53 -11.44
CA ASN A 52 4.73 -5.91 -11.07
C ASN A 52 5.27 -6.03 -9.62
N LYS A 53 5.87 -4.97 -9.08
CA LYS A 53 6.37 -4.90 -7.69
C LYS A 53 5.27 -4.60 -6.66
N ILE A 54 4.21 -3.90 -7.07
CA ILE A 54 3.12 -3.45 -6.18
C ILE A 54 1.80 -4.20 -6.38
N LYS A 55 1.72 -5.10 -7.37
CA LYS A 55 0.49 -5.87 -7.69
C LYS A 55 -0.04 -6.70 -6.52
N THR A 56 0.82 -7.03 -5.55
CA THR A 56 0.47 -7.80 -4.34
C THR A 56 -0.17 -6.93 -3.25
N CYS A 57 -0.16 -5.60 -3.40
CA CYS A 57 -0.70 -4.67 -2.41
C CYS A 57 -2.24 -4.63 -2.47
N ALA A 58 -2.86 -4.74 -1.30
CA ALA A 58 -4.31 -4.88 -1.18
C ALA A 58 -5.05 -3.56 -1.01
N THR A 59 -4.38 -2.49 -0.60
CA THR A 59 -4.97 -1.15 -0.38
C THR A 59 -4.22 -0.06 -1.12
N ALA A 60 -4.90 1.06 -1.40
CA ALA A 60 -4.24 2.24 -1.99
C ALA A 60 -3.08 2.74 -1.11
N LYS A 61 -3.24 2.63 0.22
CA LYS A 61 -2.20 2.97 1.19
C LYS A 61 -0.95 2.12 1.03
N GLU A 62 -1.09 0.79 1.00
CA GLU A 62 0.06 -0.12 0.82
C GLU A 62 0.76 0.11 -0.52
N ILE A 63 -0.01 0.39 -1.58
CA ILE A 63 0.56 0.76 -2.88
C ILE A 63 1.41 2.03 -2.72
N TRP A 64 0.85 3.09 -2.13
CA TRP A 64 1.56 4.35 -1.92
C TRP A 64 2.81 4.18 -1.08
N GLU A 65 2.76 3.47 0.05
CA GLU A 65 3.92 3.20 0.91
C GLU A 65 5.02 2.45 0.15
N LYS A 66 4.66 1.42 -0.62
CA LYS A 66 5.62 0.70 -1.47
C LYS A 66 6.21 1.59 -2.56
N LEU A 67 5.42 2.47 -3.17
CA LEU A 67 5.92 3.42 -4.17
C LEU A 67 6.93 4.38 -3.56
N THR A 68 6.64 4.92 -2.38
CA THR A 68 7.57 5.78 -1.64
C THR A 68 8.88 5.05 -1.34
N GLN A 69 8.82 3.81 -0.85
CA GLN A 69 10.02 2.98 -0.62
C GLN A 69 10.82 2.72 -1.90
N ILE A 70 10.14 2.47 -3.03
CA ILE A 70 10.81 2.25 -4.30
C ILE A 70 11.50 3.54 -4.77
N CYS A 71 10.86 4.70 -4.65
CA CYS A 71 11.47 5.97 -5.01
C CYS A 71 12.68 6.31 -4.12
N GLU A 72 12.54 6.14 -2.80
CA GLU A 72 13.60 6.42 -1.82
C GLU A 72 14.81 5.48 -2.01
N GLY A 73 14.59 4.16 -2.10
CA GLY A 73 15.68 3.20 -2.30
C GLY A 73 16.30 3.22 -3.71
N ASN A 74 15.58 3.70 -4.72
CA ASN A 74 16.10 3.82 -6.08
C ASN A 74 17.04 5.03 -6.23
N ASP A 75 16.89 6.07 -5.41
CA ASP A 75 17.85 7.17 -5.30
C ASP A 75 19.16 6.70 -4.63
N GLU A 76 19.07 5.98 -3.52
CA GLU A 76 20.24 5.42 -2.82
C GLU A 76 21.01 4.42 -3.71
N THR A 77 20.29 3.58 -4.48
CA THR A 77 20.91 2.61 -5.42
C THR A 77 21.58 3.31 -6.62
N LYS A 78 21.13 4.51 -7.00
CA LYS A 78 21.78 5.32 -8.04
C LYS A 78 23.07 5.93 -7.51
N GLU A 79 23.06 6.43 -6.27
CA GLU A 79 24.26 6.99 -5.63
C GLU A 79 25.33 5.91 -5.42
N ASN A 80 24.92 4.70 -4.99
CA ASN A 80 25.84 3.60 -4.72
C ASN A 80 26.49 2.98 -5.98
N LYS A 81 25.90 3.18 -7.17
CA LYS A 81 26.51 2.76 -8.45
C LYS A 81 27.59 3.73 -8.93
N LEU A 82 27.48 5.02 -8.59
CA LEU A 82 28.48 6.03 -8.95
C LEU A 82 29.77 5.83 -8.14
N THR A 83 29.64 5.56 -6.84
CA THR A 83 30.78 5.28 -5.93
C THR A 83 31.51 3.99 -6.29
N VAL A 84 30.78 2.91 -6.58
CA VAL A 84 31.40 1.63 -7.00
C VAL A 84 32.14 1.75 -8.34
N ALA A 85 31.68 2.60 -9.26
CA ALA A 85 32.37 2.84 -10.52
C ALA A 85 33.67 3.64 -10.32
N GLN A 86 33.73 4.56 -9.36
CA GLN A 86 34.94 5.30 -9.01
C GLN A 86 36.03 4.44 -8.36
N GLN A 87 35.67 3.42 -7.57
CA GLN A 87 36.65 2.54 -6.91
C GLN A 87 37.34 1.53 -7.86
N LYS A 88 36.96 1.46 -9.14
CA LYS A 88 37.61 0.58 -10.13
C LYS A 88 38.73 1.23 -10.94
N TYR A 89 39.05 2.50 -10.68
CA TYR A 89 40.08 3.26 -11.38
C TYR A 89 41.26 3.71 -10.49
N GLU A 90 41.46 3.09 -9.33
CA GLU A 90 42.73 3.17 -8.57
C GLU A 90 43.67 1.99 -8.87
#